data_AF-A0A7S2A8Z1-F1
#
_entry.id   AF-A0A7S2A8Z1-F1
#
_cell.length_a   1.000
_cell.length_b   1.000
_cell.length_c   1.000
_cell.angle_alpha   90.00
_cell.angle_beta   90.00
_cell.angle_gamma   90.00
#
_symmetry.space_group_name_H-M   'P 1'
#
loop_
_entity.id
_entity.type
_entity.pdbx_description
1 polymer ?
#
loop_
_entity_poly.entity_id
_entity_poly.type
_entity_poly.pdbx_seq_one_letter_code
_entity_poly.pdbx_strand_id
1 'polypeptide(L)'
;PELTAGEVVTTVVAALKNNNDPSPNYGVQVLFGYSSPGSAVMSAVRDEGMTPEEYADFLEDSEYKVLFEHEDCVIDKGDYSFDRKKAFYNARLRVGPGPLDFVSVNFILSTNGNEEDDCWLVDSMLIRPEKMRRRRRR
;
A
#
# COMPACT_ATOMS: atom_id res chain seq x y z
N PRO A 1 -3.76 -16.03 13.42
CA PRO A 1 -2.37 -15.52 13.40
C PRO A 1 -2.40 -14.05 13.00
N GLU A 2 -2.01 -13.17 13.92
CA GLU A 2 -1.85 -11.74 13.62
C GLU A 2 -0.65 -11.56 12.69
N LEU A 3 -0.85 -10.88 11.56
CA LEU A 3 0.21 -10.61 10.59
C LEU A 3 1.15 -9.54 11.13
N THR A 4 2.45 -9.70 10.88
CA THR A 4 3.43 -8.62 11.10
C THR A 4 3.18 -7.46 10.13
N ALA A 5 3.66 -6.26 10.47
CA ALA A 5 3.55 -5.09 9.59
C ALA A 5 4.07 -5.35 8.17
N GLY A 6 5.18 -6.08 8.03
CA GLY A 6 5.74 -6.43 6.73
C GLY A 6 4.88 -7.43 5.94
N GLU A 7 4.26 -8.38 6.63
CA GLU A 7 3.31 -9.32 6.00
C GLU A 7 2.03 -8.61 5.55
N VAL A 8 1.56 -7.60 6.30
CA VAL A 8 0.44 -6.75 5.86
C VAL A 8 0.80 -6.00 4.59
N VAL A 9 1.97 -5.35 4.51
CA VAL A 9 2.42 -4.67 3.29
C VAL A 9 2.51 -5.65 2.11
N THR A 10 3.08 -6.83 2.35
CA THR A 10 3.21 -7.88 1.32
C THR A 10 1.83 -8.32 0.82
N THR A 11 0.90 -8.55 1.74
CA THR A 11 -0.47 -8.98 1.45
C THR A 11 -1.21 -7.92 0.64
N VAL A 12 -1.15 -6.66 1.06
CA VAL A 12 -1.82 -5.54 0.37
C VAL A 12 -1.25 -5.34 -1.03
N VAL A 13 0.07 -5.30 -1.20
CA VAL A 13 0.69 -5.11 -2.52
C VAL A 13 0.38 -6.28 -3.45
N ALA A 14 0.45 -7.52 -2.96
CA ALA A 14 0.13 -8.70 -3.75
C ALA A 14 -1.36 -8.76 -4.15
N ALA A 15 -2.26 -8.37 -3.25
CA ALA A 15 -3.69 -8.32 -3.52
C ALA A 15 -4.02 -7.23 -4.56
N LEU A 16 -3.43 -6.04 -4.43
CA LEU A 16 -3.58 -4.97 -5.42
C LEU A 16 -3.01 -5.37 -6.79
N LYS A 17 -1.85 -6.05 -6.83
CA LYS A 17 -1.30 -6.56 -8.10
C LYS A 17 -2.27 -7.51 -8.83
N ASN A 18 -3.04 -8.28 -8.06
CA ASN A 18 -4.02 -9.23 -8.55
C ASN A 18 -5.45 -8.77 -8.23
N ASN A 19 -5.75 -7.48 -8.45
CA ASN A 19 -6.96 -6.83 -7.95
C ASN A 19 -8.27 -7.58 -8.27
N ASN A 20 -8.32 -8.34 -9.38
CA ASN A 20 -9.52 -9.04 -9.83
C ASN A 20 -9.52 -10.56 -9.57
N ASP A 21 -8.62 -11.07 -8.72
CA ASP A 21 -8.52 -12.48 -8.34
C ASP A 21 -8.65 -12.62 -6.80
N PRO A 22 -9.61 -13.39 -6.25
CA PRO A 22 -10.56 -14.30 -6.92
C PRO A 22 -11.86 -13.65 -7.43
N SER A 23 -12.05 -12.35 -7.22
CA SER A 23 -13.26 -11.62 -7.66
C SER A 23 -12.91 -10.18 -8.07
N PRO A 24 -13.78 -9.50 -8.84
CA PRO A 24 -13.55 -8.10 -9.21
C PRO A 24 -13.27 -7.20 -8.00
N ASN A 25 -12.24 -6.37 -8.09
CA ASN A 25 -11.82 -5.41 -7.06
C ASN A 25 -11.50 -6.02 -5.68
N TYR A 26 -11.19 -7.30 -5.63
CA TYR A 26 -10.74 -7.99 -4.43
C TYR A 26 -9.50 -7.34 -3.80
N GLY A 27 -8.53 -6.92 -4.61
CA GLY A 27 -7.32 -6.25 -4.12
C GLY A 27 -7.62 -4.97 -3.33
N VAL A 28 -8.54 -4.16 -3.86
CA VAL A 28 -9.03 -2.96 -3.17
C VAL A 28 -9.82 -3.31 -1.91
N GLN A 29 -10.63 -4.37 -1.92
CA GLN A 29 -11.30 -4.85 -0.70
C GLN A 29 -10.31 -5.27 0.39
N VAL A 30 -9.22 -5.95 0.02
CA VAL A 30 -8.13 -6.29 0.94
C VAL A 30 -7.48 -5.02 1.50
N LEU A 31 -7.19 -4.03 0.64
CA LEU A 31 -6.67 -2.74 1.10
C LEU A 31 -7.62 -2.07 2.11
N PHE A 32 -8.93 -2.06 1.86
CA PHE A 32 -9.91 -1.49 2.79
C PHE A 32 -9.91 -2.22 4.13
N GLY A 33 -9.85 -3.55 4.12
CA GLY A 33 -9.79 -4.37 5.33
C GLY A 33 -8.54 -4.11 6.19
N TYR A 34 -7.41 -3.77 5.56
CA TYR A 34 -6.17 -3.40 6.25
C TYR A 34 -6.00 -1.90 6.46
N SER A 35 -6.96 -1.04 6.12
CA SER A 35 -6.82 0.41 6.28
C SER A 35 -7.30 0.87 7.66
N SER A 36 -6.50 1.72 8.31
CA SER A 36 -6.84 2.21 9.65
C SER A 36 -8.03 3.17 9.61
N PRO A 37 -8.82 3.31 10.68
CA PRO A 37 -9.99 4.21 10.70
C PRO A 37 -9.64 5.69 10.42
N GLY A 38 -8.41 6.11 10.71
CA GLY A 38 -7.92 7.47 10.44
C GLY A 38 -7.21 7.64 9.10
N SER A 39 -7.15 6.59 8.27
CA SER A 39 -6.51 6.64 6.96
C SER A 39 -7.36 7.39 5.94
N ALA A 40 -6.70 7.98 4.94
CA ALA A 40 -7.39 8.60 3.80
C ALA A 40 -8.23 7.59 3.01
N VAL A 41 -7.80 6.32 2.97
CA VAL A 41 -8.54 5.22 2.34
C VAL A 41 -9.90 5.03 3.03
N MET A 42 -9.90 4.95 4.37
CA MET A 42 -11.15 4.77 5.12
C MET A 42 -12.07 5.98 5.09
N SER A 43 -11.52 7.20 4.98
CA SER A 43 -12.34 8.40 4.79
C SER A 43 -13.07 8.36 3.43
N ALA A 44 -12.39 7.97 2.35
CA ALA A 44 -13.03 7.80 1.03
C ALA A 44 -14.17 6.77 1.07
N VAL A 45 -14.02 5.68 1.82
CA VAL A 45 -15.06 4.65 1.93
C VAL A 45 -16.21 5.07 2.84
N ARG A 46 -15.91 5.60 4.05
CA ARG A 46 -16.93 5.87 5.08
C ARG A 46 -17.62 7.21 4.91
N ASP A 47 -16.84 8.24 4.56
CA ASP A 47 -17.33 9.62 4.50
C ASP A 47 -17.83 9.95 3.09
N GLU A 48 -17.09 9.52 2.06
CA GLU A 48 -17.45 9.77 0.65
C GLU A 48 -18.28 8.64 0.02
N GLY A 49 -18.36 7.48 0.67
CA GLY A 49 -19.18 6.35 0.23
C GLY A 49 -18.64 5.61 -1.00
N MET A 50 -17.35 5.75 -1.29
CA MET A 50 -16.74 5.09 -2.46
C MET A 50 -16.80 3.57 -2.36
N THR A 51 -17.28 2.96 -3.43
CA THR A 51 -17.24 1.51 -3.63
C THR A 51 -15.81 1.04 -3.97
N PRO A 52 -15.50 -0.27 -3.82
CA PRO A 52 -14.22 -0.81 -4.27
C PRO A 52 -13.94 -0.59 -5.76
N GLU A 53 -14.98 -0.52 -6.59
CA GLU A 53 -14.88 -0.24 -8.03
C GLU A 53 -14.47 1.22 -8.28
N GLU A 54 -15.20 2.18 -7.72
CA GLU A 54 -14.88 3.61 -7.86
C GLU A 54 -13.49 3.94 -7.31
N TYR A 55 -13.07 3.27 -6.23
CA TYR A 55 -11.74 3.47 -5.68
C TYR A 55 -10.65 2.83 -6.54
N ALA A 56 -10.92 1.66 -7.16
CA ALA A 56 -10.00 1.07 -8.13
C ALA A 56 -9.79 2.02 -9.31
N ASP A 57 -10.88 2.56 -9.87
CA ASP A 57 -10.82 3.53 -10.97
C ASP A 57 -10.01 4.77 -10.57
N PHE A 58 -10.23 5.33 -9.38
CA PHE A 58 -9.44 6.44 -8.85
C PHE A 58 -7.93 6.13 -8.76
N LEU A 59 -7.57 4.93 -8.30
CA LEU A 59 -6.18 4.51 -8.21
C LEU A 59 -5.57 4.33 -9.61
N GLU A 60 -6.31 3.77 -10.56
CA GLU A 60 -5.88 3.58 -11.97
C GLU A 60 -5.68 4.92 -12.70
N ASP A 61 -6.49 5.93 -12.40
CA ASP A 61 -6.39 7.27 -12.99
C ASP A 61 -5.30 8.16 -12.36
N SER A 62 -4.56 7.66 -11.36
CA SER A 62 -3.58 8.43 -10.60
C SER A 62 -2.16 7.83 -10.66
N GLU A 63 -1.22 8.43 -9.92
CA GLU A 63 0.14 7.87 -9.77
C GLU A 63 0.15 6.49 -9.07
N TYR A 64 -0.99 6.08 -8.50
CA TYR A 64 -1.17 4.80 -7.82
C TYR A 64 -1.42 3.60 -8.74
N LYS A 65 -1.65 3.82 -10.04
CA LYS A 65 -1.86 2.73 -11.01
C LYS A 65 -0.74 1.68 -11.04
N VAL A 66 0.47 2.09 -10.67
CA VAL A 66 1.64 1.21 -10.55
C VAL A 66 1.45 0.09 -9.54
N LEU A 67 0.51 0.23 -8.59
CA LEU A 67 0.12 -0.83 -7.65
C LEU A 67 -0.54 -2.01 -8.37
N PHE A 68 -1.19 -1.78 -9.52
CA PHE A 68 -1.80 -2.83 -10.35
C PHE A 68 -0.85 -3.33 -11.45
N GLU A 69 -0.03 -2.45 -12.02
CA GLU A 69 0.68 -2.74 -13.29
C GLU A 69 2.12 -3.27 -13.13
N HIS A 70 2.73 -3.22 -11.94
CA HIS A 70 4.14 -3.57 -11.74
C HIS A 70 4.50 -5.03 -12.04
N GLU A 71 5.72 -5.32 -12.50
CA GLU A 71 6.17 -6.69 -12.79
C GLU A 71 6.56 -7.46 -11.53
N ASP A 72 7.18 -6.78 -10.57
CA ASP A 72 7.76 -7.36 -9.37
C ASP A 72 7.78 -6.34 -8.23
N CYS A 73 7.84 -6.79 -6.99
CA CYS A 73 7.88 -5.95 -5.81
C CYS A 73 8.99 -6.40 -4.85
N VAL A 74 9.86 -5.46 -4.48
CA VAL A 74 10.85 -5.67 -3.41
C VAL A 74 10.45 -4.84 -2.20
N ILE A 75 10.17 -5.51 -1.08
CA ILE A 75 9.86 -4.85 0.19
C ILE A 75 11.15 -4.73 0.99
N ASP A 76 11.60 -3.50 1.21
CA ASP A 76 12.78 -3.23 2.03
C ASP A 76 12.49 -3.49 3.51
N LYS A 77 13.54 -3.65 4.32
CA LYS A 77 13.41 -3.84 5.77
C LYS A 77 12.68 -2.65 6.38
N GLY A 78 11.61 -2.93 7.13
CA GLY A 78 10.83 -1.89 7.80
C GLY A 78 11.53 -1.33 9.04
N ASP A 79 11.31 -0.05 9.29
CA ASP A 79 11.67 0.65 10.51
C ASP A 79 10.46 0.75 11.44
N TYR A 80 10.69 0.72 12.76
CA TYR A 80 9.64 0.78 13.76
C TYR A 80 9.84 2.00 14.67
N SER A 81 8.75 2.59 15.14
CA SER A 81 8.81 3.60 16.20
C SER A 81 9.34 2.98 17.51
N PHE A 82 9.83 3.85 18.41
CA PHE A 82 10.39 3.41 19.69
C PHE A 82 9.40 2.62 20.54
N ASP A 83 8.11 3.00 20.50
CA ASP A 83 7.01 2.33 21.20
C ASP A 83 6.49 1.08 20.46
N ARG A 84 7.04 0.76 19.29
CA ARG A 84 6.62 -0.32 18.39
C ARG A 84 5.16 -0.26 17.93
N LYS A 85 4.51 0.90 18.06
CA LYS A 85 3.11 1.11 17.61
C LYS A 85 3.00 1.61 16.18
N LYS A 86 4.12 1.98 15.55
CA LYS A 86 4.18 2.40 14.15
C LYS A 86 5.29 1.67 13.41
N ALA A 87 5.03 1.39 12.14
CA ALA A 87 5.99 0.79 11.23
C ALA A 87 6.03 1.56 9.91
N PHE A 88 7.22 1.63 9.32
CA PHE A 88 7.51 2.35 8.09
C PHE A 88 8.18 1.38 7.12
N TYR A 89 7.56 1.14 5.97
CA TYR A 89 8.06 0.23 4.96
C TYR A 89 8.20 0.93 3.61
N ASN A 90 9.23 0.56 2.84
CA ASN A 90 9.37 0.96 1.45
C ASN A 90 9.15 -0.26 0.55
N ALA A 91 8.13 -0.21 -0.30
CA ALA A 91 7.93 -1.19 -1.37
C ALA A 91 8.44 -0.58 -2.68
N ARG A 92 9.36 -1.26 -3.35
CA ARG A 92 9.92 -0.87 -4.64
C ARG A 92 9.29 -1.73 -5.73
N LEU A 93 8.40 -1.13 -6.49
CA LEU A 93 7.65 -1.76 -7.58
C LEU A 93 8.42 -1.60 -8.89
N ARG A 94 8.73 -2.72 -9.55
CA ARG A 94 9.37 -2.71 -10.87
C ARG A 94 8.34 -2.37 -11.95
N VAL A 95 8.55 -1.29 -12.69
CA VAL A 95 7.60 -0.81 -13.71
C VAL A 95 8.16 -0.86 -15.14
N GLY A 96 9.38 -1.40 -15.30
CA GLY A 96 10.01 -1.53 -16.60
C GLY A 96 11.21 -2.47 -16.60
N PRO A 97 11.75 -2.76 -17.79
CA PRO A 97 12.81 -3.77 -17.97
C PRO A 97 14.18 -3.28 -17.49
N GLY A 98 14.37 -1.98 -17.27
CA GLY A 98 15.62 -1.41 -16.83
C GLY A 98 15.90 -1.71 -15.35
N PRO A 99 17.18 -1.88 -14.95
CA PRO A 99 17.55 -2.18 -13.57
C PRO A 99 17.23 -1.04 -12.57
N LEU A 100 16.84 0.13 -13.06
CA LEU A 100 16.50 1.32 -12.27
C LEU A 100 15.02 1.72 -12.42
N ASP A 101 14.21 0.94 -13.14
CA ASP A 101 12.81 1.26 -13.41
C ASP A 101 11.95 0.82 -12.23
N PHE A 102 12.17 1.47 -11.09
CA PHE A 102 11.46 1.21 -9.84
C PHE A 102 10.68 2.42 -9.35
N VAL A 103 9.50 2.14 -8.79
CA VAL A 103 8.64 3.07 -8.11
C VAL A 103 8.57 2.72 -6.63
N SER A 104 9.05 3.63 -5.79
CA SER A 104 8.93 3.49 -4.34
C SER A 104 7.55 3.95 -3.85
N VAL A 105 6.89 3.07 -3.12
CA VAL A 105 5.69 3.32 -2.33
C VAL A 105 6.06 3.19 -0.85
N ASN A 106 5.84 4.24 -0.07
CA ASN A 106 6.07 4.21 1.37
C ASN A 106 4.76 3.86 2.07
N PHE A 107 4.81 2.85 2.93
CA PHE A 107 3.71 2.45 3.79
C PHE A 107 3.99 2.91 5.21
N ILE A 108 2.99 3.54 5.81
CA ILE A 108 2.96 3.85 7.24
C ILE A 108 1.84 3.00 7.83
N LEU A 109 2.20 2.17 8.80
CA LEU A 109 1.27 1.33 9.51
C LEU A 109 1.25 1.70 10.99
N SER A 110 0.10 1.52 11.63
CA SER A 110 -0.05 1.60 13.07
C SER A 110 -0.72 0.36 13.63
N THR A 111 -0.52 0.15 14.92
CA THR A 111 -1.23 -0.85 15.70
C THR A 111 -1.61 -0.26 17.06
N ASN A 112 -2.57 -0.89 17.72
CA ASN A 112 -3.16 -0.39 18.95
C ASN A 112 -2.20 -0.62 20.15
N GLY A 113 -1.30 -1.59 20.02
CA GLY A 113 -0.38 -2.05 21.06
C GLY A 113 -1.09 -2.84 22.16
N ASN A 114 -2.27 -3.41 21.87
CA ASN A 114 -3.03 -4.27 22.76
C ASN A 114 -2.81 -5.73 22.35
N GLU A 115 -2.13 -6.50 23.21
CA GLU A 115 -1.63 -7.85 22.95
C GLU A 115 -2.70 -8.92 22.57
N GLU A 116 -4.00 -8.62 22.72
CA GLU A 116 -5.09 -9.55 22.43
C GLU A 116 -5.80 -9.31 21.09
N ASP A 117 -5.63 -8.13 20.46
CA ASP A 117 -6.30 -7.70 19.21
C ASP A 117 -5.36 -6.85 18.32
N ASP A 118 -4.05 -7.12 18.36
CA ASP A 118 -3.04 -6.28 17.72
C ASP A 118 -2.93 -6.57 16.22
N CYS A 119 -3.79 -5.90 15.45
CA CYS A 119 -3.69 -5.86 14.00
C CYS A 119 -2.84 -4.67 13.54
N TRP A 120 -1.94 -4.90 12.60
CA TRP A 120 -1.27 -3.83 11.86
C TRP A 120 -2.20 -3.31 10.76
N LEU A 121 -2.44 -2.00 10.75
CA LEU A 121 -3.29 -1.33 9.78
C LEU A 121 -2.51 -0.23 9.05
N VAL A 122 -2.80 -0.05 7.78
CA VAL A 122 -2.24 0.97 6.90
C VAL A 122 -2.91 2.31 7.22
N ASP A 123 -2.11 3.25 7.75
CA ASP A 123 -2.53 4.64 7.93
C ASP A 123 -2.39 5.42 6.62
N SER A 124 -1.33 5.14 5.87
CA SER A 124 -0.99 5.91 4.67
C SER A 124 -0.14 5.11 3.69
N MET A 125 -0.41 5.32 2.41
CA MET A 125 0.44 4.91 1.30
C MET A 125 0.87 6.16 0.54
N LEU A 126 2.17 6.31 0.32
CA LEU A 126 2.75 7.50 -0.30
C LEU A 126 3.66 7.11 -1.45
N ILE A 127 3.22 7.39 -2.68
CA ILE A 127 4.06 7.28 -3.87
C ILE A 127 4.82 8.59 -4.05
N ARG A 128 6.13 8.50 -4.31
CA ARG A 128 6.90 9.70 -4.69
C ARG A 128 6.56 10.09 -6.14
N PRO A 129 6.04 11.32 -6.37
CA PRO A 129 5.67 11.80 -7.69
C PRO A 129 6.82 11.80 -8.68
N GLU A 130 6.51 11.51 -9.94
CA GLU A 130 7.52 11.36 -11.00
C GLU A 130 8.33 12.64 -11.21
N LYS A 131 7.69 13.81 -11.07
CA LYS A 131 8.33 15.14 -11.21
C LYS A 131 9.40 15.43 -10.15
N MET A 132 9.32 14.77 -8.99
CA MET A 132 10.31 14.89 -7.92
C MET A 132 11.39 13.80 -7.98
N ARG A 133 11.25 12.82 -8.89
CA ARG A 133 12.33 11.88 -9.20
C ARG A 133 13.41 12.61 -9.96
N ARG A 134 14.52 12.89 -9.28
CA ARG A 134 15.72 13.45 -9.93
C ARG A 134 16.07 12.58 -11.13
N ARG A 135 15.84 13.10 -12.34
CA ARG A 135 16.40 12.57 -13.58
C ARG A 135 17.92 12.69 -13.45
N ARG A 136 18.58 11.64 -12.96
CA ARG A 136 20.05 11.56 -12.99
C ARG A 136 20.42 11.55 -14.47
N ARG A 137 20.89 12.70 -14.96
CA ARG A 137 21.48 12.83 -16.28
C ARG A 137 22.55 11.74 -16.41
N ARG A 138 22.42 10.92 -17.44
CA ARG A 138 23.44 9.96 -17.88
C ARG A 138 24.75 10.71 -18.14
#